data_AF-A0A953IQZ9-F1
#
_entry.id   AF-A0A953IQZ9-F1
#
_cell.length_a   1.000
_cell.length_b   1.000
_cell.length_c   1.000
_cell.angle_alpha   90.00
_cell.angle_beta   90.00
_cell.angle_gamma   90.00
#
_symmetry.space_group_name_H-M   'P 1'
#
loop_
_entity.id
_entity.type
_entity.pdbx_description
1 polymer ?
#
loop_
_entity_poly.entity_id
_entity_poly.type
_entity_poly.pdbx_seq_one_letter_code
_entity_poly.pdbx_strand_id
1 'polypeptide(L)'
;MSAQGFSLARRLRAGEIIYTAWCALPAPIVAENVAREGFTCVVLDQQHGMYEMASTVAAIGPVRHAGASPVVRVPLNDYPSASRALDVGAEAVIAPMINTIESARRFVGAMKYPPVGERSWGPA
;
A
#
# COMPACT_ATOMS: atom_id res chain seq x y z
N MET A 1 -5.03 21.54 11.65
CA MET A 1 -5.31 20.28 10.94
C MET A 1 -4.15 19.34 11.22
N SER A 2 -4.29 18.44 12.20
CA SER A 2 -3.22 17.47 12.47
C SER A 2 -3.12 16.54 11.26
N ALA A 3 -1.98 16.51 10.60
CA ALA A 3 -1.67 15.47 9.64
C ALA A 3 -1.74 14.12 10.37
N GLN A 4 -2.89 13.43 10.32
CA GLN A 4 -2.97 12.03 10.72
C GLN A 4 -2.30 11.19 9.62
N GLY A 5 -1.01 11.43 9.40
CA GLY A 5 -0.20 10.60 8.53
C GLY A 5 -0.05 9.23 9.17
N PHE A 6 -0.36 8.18 8.41
CA PHE A 6 -0.17 6.77 8.79
C PHE A 6 -0.97 6.31 10.02
N SER A 7 -2.26 6.03 9.84
CA SER A 7 -3.15 5.54 10.91
C SER A 7 -3.70 4.14 10.68
N LEU A 8 -3.60 3.59 9.46
CA LEU A 8 -4.23 2.33 9.09
C LEU A 8 -3.82 1.18 10.02
N ALA A 9 -2.54 1.06 10.33
CA ALA A 9 -2.06 0.03 11.26
C ALA A 9 -2.61 0.19 12.69
N ARG A 10 -2.81 1.44 13.16
CA ARG A 10 -3.45 1.71 14.46
C ARG A 10 -4.91 1.30 14.43
N ARG A 11 -5.65 1.68 13.38
CA ARG A 11 -7.08 1.40 13.21
C ARG A 11 -7.35 -0.10 13.11
N LEU A 12 -6.55 -0.82 12.32
CA LEU A 12 -6.61 -2.28 12.24
C LEU A 12 -6.34 -2.97 13.59
N ARG A 13 -5.35 -2.49 14.35
CA ARG A 13 -5.07 -3.01 15.71
C ARG A 13 -6.18 -2.72 16.73
N ALA A 14 -6.92 -1.63 16.54
CA ALA A 14 -8.08 -1.29 17.36
C ALA A 14 -9.34 -2.11 17.00
N GLY A 15 -9.27 -2.98 15.99
CA GLY A 15 -10.42 -3.76 15.52
C GLY A 15 -11.42 -2.95 14.70
N GLU A 16 -11.04 -1.77 14.22
CA GLU A 16 -11.91 -0.98 13.35
C GLU A 16 -12.14 -1.70 12.01
N ILE A 17 -13.37 -1.64 11.51
CA ILE A 17 -13.70 -2.12 10.16
C ILE A 17 -13.18 -1.10 9.14
N ILE A 18 -12.38 -1.56 8.19
CA ILE A 18 -11.79 -0.74 7.13
C ILE A 18 -12.43 -1.08 5.78
N TYR A 19 -13.30 -0.20 5.31
CA TYR A 19 -13.84 -0.28 3.96
C TYR A 19 -12.80 0.21 2.95
N THR A 20 -12.50 -0.65 1.99
CA THR A 20 -11.42 -0.44 1.01
C THR A 20 -12.01 -0.52 -0.39
N ALA A 21 -11.64 0.42 -1.24
CA ALA A 21 -11.92 0.35 -2.66
C ALA A 21 -10.77 -0.31 -3.42
N TRP A 22 -11.10 -1.00 -4.50
CA TRP A 22 -10.13 -1.67 -5.37
C TRP A 22 -10.01 -0.94 -6.69
N CYS A 23 -8.81 -0.45 -7.02
CA CYS A 23 -8.55 0.30 -8.24
C CYS A 23 -7.59 -0.47 -9.14
N ALA A 24 -8.12 -1.01 -10.25
CA ALA A 24 -7.33 -1.71 -11.26
C ALA A 24 -6.90 -0.79 -12.42
N LEU A 25 -7.56 0.36 -12.59
CA LEU A 25 -7.27 1.32 -13.66
C LEU A 25 -6.20 2.33 -13.21
N PRO A 26 -5.08 2.49 -13.93
CA PRO A 26 -3.93 3.29 -13.53
C PRO A 26 -4.13 4.78 -13.84
N ALA A 27 -5.30 5.30 -13.51
CA ALA A 27 -5.66 6.70 -13.70
C ALA A 27 -5.79 7.38 -12.34
N PRO A 28 -4.88 8.30 -11.96
CA PRO A 28 -4.91 8.95 -10.65
C PRO A 28 -6.25 9.61 -10.32
N ILE A 29 -6.92 10.19 -11.31
CA ILE A 29 -8.26 10.78 -11.16
C ILE A 29 -9.32 9.76 -10.72
N VAL A 30 -9.23 8.52 -11.18
CA VAL A 30 -10.16 7.44 -10.78
C VAL A 30 -9.90 7.06 -9.32
N ALA A 31 -8.63 6.87 -8.95
CA ALA A 31 -8.26 6.55 -7.57
C ALA A 31 -8.64 7.68 -6.59
N GLU A 32 -8.47 8.94 -6.99
CA GLU A 32 -8.87 10.10 -6.21
C GLU A 32 -10.39 10.17 -6.03
N ASN A 33 -11.16 10.05 -7.11
CA ASN A 33 -12.62 10.10 -7.04
C ASN A 33 -13.15 9.00 -6.12
N VAL A 34 -12.64 7.78 -6.28
CA VAL A 34 -12.99 6.65 -5.41
C VAL A 34 -12.64 6.92 -3.95
N ALA A 35 -11.48 7.53 -3.65
CA ALA A 35 -11.12 7.92 -2.29
C ALA A 35 -12.11 8.92 -1.68
N ARG A 36 -12.72 9.80 -2.49
CA ARG A 36 -13.71 10.80 -2.04
C ARG A 36 -15.08 10.21 -1.72
N GLU A 37 -15.38 8.99 -2.16
CA GLU A 37 -16.64 8.29 -1.87
C GLU A 37 -16.72 7.70 -0.44
N GLY A 38 -15.79 8.07 0.44
CA GLY A 38 -15.80 7.67 1.86
C GLY A 38 -15.10 6.35 2.16
N PHE A 39 -14.40 5.76 1.19
CA PHE A 39 -13.52 4.61 1.45
C PHE A 39 -12.31 5.05 2.28
N THR A 40 -11.96 4.24 3.28
CA THR A 40 -10.80 4.51 4.12
C THR A 40 -9.49 4.21 3.40
N CYS A 41 -9.51 3.27 2.45
CA CYS A 41 -8.35 2.85 1.70
C CYS A 41 -8.68 2.73 0.21
N VAL A 42 -7.67 2.96 -0.62
CA VAL A 42 -7.71 2.62 -2.04
C VAL A 42 -6.54 1.68 -2.34
N VAL A 43 -6.85 0.48 -2.83
CA VAL A 43 -5.87 -0.50 -3.28
C VAL A 43 -5.50 -0.21 -4.73
N LEU A 44 -4.22 0.05 -4.96
CA LEU A 44 -3.59 0.17 -6.26
C LEU A 44 -3.02 -1.21 -6.62
N ASP A 45 -3.62 -1.86 -7.61
CA ASP A 45 -3.38 -3.27 -7.88
C ASP A 45 -2.33 -3.50 -8.96
N GLN A 46 -1.13 -3.91 -8.56
CA GLN A 46 -0.02 -4.25 -9.45
C GLN A 46 0.02 -5.75 -9.82
N GLN A 47 -0.89 -6.58 -9.29
CA GLN A 47 -0.91 -8.02 -9.60
C GLN A 47 -1.81 -8.32 -10.79
N HIS A 48 -3.07 -7.89 -10.71
CA HIS A 48 -4.08 -8.12 -11.76
C HIS A 48 -4.71 -6.83 -12.28
N GLY A 49 -4.43 -5.70 -11.64
CA GLY A 49 -4.69 -4.39 -12.22
C GLY A 49 -3.57 -3.99 -13.17
N MET A 50 -3.70 -2.78 -13.74
CA MET A 50 -2.72 -2.24 -14.68
C MET A 50 -1.82 -1.18 -14.02
N TYR A 51 -1.74 -1.18 -12.69
CA TYR A 51 -0.80 -0.31 -11.98
C TYR A 51 0.63 -0.84 -12.13
N GLU A 52 1.54 0.08 -12.40
CA GLU A 52 2.98 -0.10 -12.36
C GLU A 52 3.55 0.94 -11.39
N MET A 53 4.86 0.92 -11.16
CA MET A 53 5.47 1.85 -10.20
C MET A 53 5.19 3.32 -10.53
N ALA A 54 5.30 3.72 -11.79
CA ALA A 54 5.09 5.11 -12.20
C ALA A 54 3.64 5.57 -11.97
N SER A 55 2.64 4.76 -12.34
CA SER A 55 1.23 5.09 -12.07
C SER A 55 0.87 4.99 -10.59
N THR A 56 1.56 4.14 -9.82
CA THR A 56 1.42 4.07 -8.36
C THR A 56 1.89 5.36 -7.70
N VAL A 57 3.08 5.85 -8.07
CA VAL A 57 3.60 7.15 -7.61
C VAL A 57 2.61 8.27 -7.92
N ALA A 58 2.09 8.30 -9.15
CA ALA A 58 1.14 9.31 -9.59
C ALA A 58 -0.20 9.29 -8.82
N ALA A 59 -0.63 8.13 -8.32
CA ALA A 59 -1.90 7.97 -7.60
C ALA A 59 -1.80 8.17 -6.08
N ILE A 60 -0.62 7.95 -5.47
CA ILE A 60 -0.45 8.05 -4.00
C ILE A 60 -0.79 9.44 -3.47
N GLY A 61 -0.30 10.49 -4.13
CA GLY A 61 -0.57 11.87 -3.76
C GLY A 61 -2.08 12.18 -3.74
N PRO A 62 -2.79 12.01 -4.88
CA PRO A 62 -4.23 12.24 -4.95
C PRO A 62 -5.06 11.43 -3.95
N VAL A 63 -4.78 10.14 -3.76
CA VAL A 63 -5.47 9.29 -2.77
C VAL A 63 -5.32 9.85 -1.35
N ARG A 64 -4.10 10.26 -0.97
CA ARG A 64 -3.85 10.87 0.34
C ARG A 64 -4.55 12.22 0.50
N HIS A 65 -4.52 13.07 -0.52
CA HIS A 65 -5.18 14.38 -0.48
C HIS A 65 -6.71 14.26 -0.40
N ALA A 66 -7.27 13.18 -0.94
CA ALA A 66 -8.68 12.83 -0.79
C ALA A 66 -9.04 12.23 0.58
N GLY A 67 -8.05 12.00 1.46
CA GLY A 67 -8.28 11.53 2.84
C GLY A 67 -8.28 10.01 3.03
N ALA A 68 -7.91 9.23 2.01
CA ALA A 68 -7.79 7.79 2.09
C ALA A 68 -6.33 7.32 2.18
N SER A 69 -6.11 6.13 2.75
CA SER A 69 -4.80 5.48 2.78
C SER A 69 -4.52 4.75 1.46
N PRO A 70 -3.43 5.08 0.74
CA PRO A 70 -3.02 4.32 -0.43
C PRO A 70 -2.43 2.97 0.02
N VAL A 71 -2.97 1.89 -0.53
CA VAL A 71 -2.51 0.51 -0.30
C VAL A 71 -2.05 -0.06 -1.64
N VAL A 72 -0.94 -0.78 -1.67
CA VAL A 72 -0.45 -1.39 -2.92
C VAL A 72 -0.57 -2.91 -2.82
N ARG A 73 -1.25 -3.56 -3.77
CA ARG A 73 -1.13 -5.01 -3.94
C ARG A 73 0.02 -5.30 -4.89
N VAL A 74 1.05 -5.97 -4.39
CA VAL A 74 2.25 -6.31 -5.16
C VAL A 74 2.06 -7.58 -6.00
N PRO A 75 2.87 -7.78 -7.06
CA PRO A 75 2.88 -9.03 -7.81
C PRO A 75 3.20 -10.26 -6.94
N LEU A 76 2.80 -11.43 -7.42
CA LEU A 76 3.08 -12.70 -6.73
C LEU A 76 4.59 -12.94 -6.61
N ASN A 77 5.05 -13.24 -5.38
CA ASN A 77 6.45 -13.53 -5.05
C ASN A 77 7.45 -12.39 -5.31
N ASP A 78 6.99 -11.15 -5.54
CA ASP A 78 7.86 -9.97 -5.69
C ASP A 78 7.90 -9.15 -4.39
N TYR A 79 8.51 -9.70 -3.34
CA TYR A 79 8.63 -9.00 -2.05
C TYR A 79 9.50 -7.72 -2.10
N PRO A 80 10.56 -7.61 -2.91
CA PRO A 80 11.30 -6.35 -3.07
C PRO A 80 10.42 -5.17 -3.53
N SER A 81 9.39 -5.42 -4.33
CA SER A 81 8.41 -4.37 -4.70
C SER A 81 7.64 -3.81 -3.51
N ALA A 82 7.50 -4.56 -2.40
CA ALA A 82 6.88 -4.07 -1.17
C ALA A 82 7.69 -2.94 -0.53
N SER A 83 9.03 -3.06 -0.50
CA SER A 83 9.93 -1.99 -0.05
C SER A 83 9.74 -0.73 -0.89
N ARG A 84 9.71 -0.90 -2.21
CA ARG A 84 9.53 0.22 -3.16
C ARG A 84 8.18 0.89 -3.01
N ALA A 85 7.11 0.11 -2.82
CA ALA A 85 5.78 0.65 -2.56
C ALA A 85 5.78 1.54 -1.29
N LEU A 86 6.49 1.12 -0.25
CA LEU A 86 6.66 1.92 0.97
C LEU A 86 7.54 3.17 0.73
N ASP A 87 8.56 3.09 -0.12
CA ASP A 87 9.43 4.23 -0.48
C ASP A 87 8.62 5.34 -1.17
N VAL A 88 7.68 4.95 -2.05
CA VAL A 88 6.82 5.91 -2.76
C VAL A 88 5.62 6.40 -1.95
N GLY A 89 5.51 5.96 -0.69
CA GLY A 89 4.53 6.47 0.27
C GLY A 89 3.24 5.66 0.39
N ALA A 90 3.22 4.38 -0.02
CA ALA A 90 2.14 3.47 0.34
C ALA A 90 2.05 3.32 1.86
N GLU A 91 0.83 3.28 2.40
CA GLU A 91 0.62 3.11 3.84
C GLU A 91 0.61 1.65 4.27
N ALA A 92 0.18 0.76 3.37
CA ALA A 92 0.23 -0.68 3.56
C ALA A 92 0.46 -1.38 2.22
N VAL A 93 0.89 -2.64 2.31
CA VAL A 93 1.13 -3.51 1.16
C VAL A 93 0.36 -4.81 1.35
N ILE A 94 -0.27 -5.31 0.29
CA ILE A 94 -0.94 -6.61 0.23
C ILE A 94 -0.07 -7.53 -0.61
N ALA A 95 0.45 -8.62 -0.02
CA ALA A 95 1.07 -9.70 -0.77
C ALA A 95 0.03 -10.80 -1.06
N PRO A 96 -0.12 -11.21 -2.33
CA PRO A 96 -1.02 -12.30 -2.68
C PRO A 96 -0.44 -13.67 -2.28
N MET A 97 -1.32 -14.63 -2.01
CA MET A 97 -1.00 -16.07 -1.87
C MET A 97 0.07 -16.41 -0.80
N ILE A 98 0.04 -15.74 0.35
CA ILE A 98 0.86 -16.14 1.51
C ILE A 98 0.27 -17.41 2.13
N ASN A 99 0.81 -18.56 1.74
CA ASN A 99 0.31 -19.88 2.14
C ASN A 99 1.22 -20.62 3.13
N THR A 100 2.38 -20.05 3.47
CA THR A 100 3.33 -20.65 4.42
C THR A 100 3.85 -19.61 5.42
N ILE A 101 4.27 -20.09 6.59
CA ILE A 101 4.93 -19.25 7.61
C ILE A 101 6.20 -18.62 7.04
N GLU A 102 6.95 -19.35 6.22
CA GLU A 102 8.17 -18.85 5.60
C GLU A 102 7.87 -17.68 4.66
N SER A 103 6.88 -17.81 3.76
CA SER A 103 6.44 -16.72 2.88
C SER A 103 5.99 -15.49 3.68
N ALA A 104 5.25 -15.69 4.77
CA ALA A 104 4.84 -14.59 5.64
C ALA A 104 6.04 -13.87 6.28
N ARG A 105 7.03 -14.62 6.79
CA ARG A 105 8.25 -14.06 7.37
C ARG A 105 9.07 -13.27 6.35
N ARG A 106 9.25 -13.80 5.15
CA ARG A 106 9.98 -13.13 4.06
C ARG A 106 9.29 -11.83 3.63
N PHE A 107 7.96 -11.84 3.49
CA PHE A 107 7.20 -10.64 3.15
C PHE A 107 7.31 -9.56 4.24
N VAL A 108 7.13 -9.93 5.51
CA VAL A 108 7.29 -8.98 6.63
C VAL A 108 8.73 -8.46 6.71
N GLY A 109 9.72 -9.33 6.51
CA GLY A 109 11.14 -8.97 6.47
C GLY A 109 11.45 -7.89 5.43
N ALA A 110 10.90 -8.00 4.21
CA ALA A 110 11.06 -7.00 3.17
C ALA A 110 10.47 -5.62 3.53
N MET A 111 9.48 -5.57 4.42
CA MET A 111 8.81 -4.30 4.79
C MET A 111 9.41 -3.59 6.01
N LYS A 112 10.35 -4.21 6.73
CA LYS A 112 10.93 -3.69 7.97
C LYS A 112 12.42 -3.45 7.83
N TYR A 113 12.90 -2.31 8.35
CA TYR A 113 14.33 -2.02 8.39
C TYR A 113 15.07 -2.95 9.37
N PRO A 114 16.39 -3.13 9.21
CA PRO A 114 17.24 -3.72 10.23
C PRO A 114 17.08 -3.01 11.59
N PRO A 115 17.17 -3.73 12.72
CA PRO A 115 17.44 -5.17 12.85
C PRO A 115 16.20 -6.07 12.75
N VAL A 116 15.00 -5.50 12.53
CA VAL A 116 13.72 -6.24 12.57
C VAL A 116 13.44 -6.98 11.26
N GLY A 117 13.90 -6.43 10.14
CA GLY A 117 13.80 -7.05 8.82
C GLY A 117 14.99 -6.72 7.94
N GLU A 118 14.77 -6.84 6.64
CA GLU A 118 15.78 -6.80 5.59
C GLU A 118 15.54 -5.66 4.58
N ARG A 119 14.59 -4.76 4.85
CA ARG A 119 14.34 -3.59 3.99
C ARG A 119 15.62 -2.75 3.91
N SER A 120 16.14 -2.58 2.70
CA SER A 120 17.24 -1.64 2.45
C SER A 120 16.73 -0.19 2.55
N TRP A 121 17.63 0.72 2.91
CA TRP A 121 17.34 2.15 2.89
C TRP A 121 17.96 2.78 1.65
N GLY A 122 17.11 3.36 0.79
CA GLY A 122 17.52 4.21 -0.31
C GLY A 122 17.22 5.67 0.02
N PRO A 123 18.21 6.58 0.07
CA PRO A 123 17.94 8.00 0.13
C PRO A 123 17.35 8.43 -1.22
N ALA A 124 16.08 8.84 -1.21
CA ALA A 124 15.43 9.50 -2.33
C ALA A 124 14.93 10.88 -1.87
#